data_AF-A0A7D3ZKA2-F1
#
_entry.id   AF-A0A7D3ZKA2-F1
#
_cell.length_a   1.000
_cell.length_b   1.000
_cell.length_c   1.000
_cell.angle_alpha   90.00
_cell.angle_beta   90.00
_cell.angle_gamma   90.00
#
_symmetry.space_group_name_H-M   'P 1'
#
loop_
_entity.id
_entity.type
_entity.pdbx_description
1 polymer ?
#
loop_
_entity_poly.entity_id
_entity_poly.type
_entity_poly.pdbx_seq_one_letter_code
_entity_poly.pdbx_strand_id
1 'polypeptide(L)'
;MSAPVRSSPLALTVLALLHTRPLHPYGIQRLIKEWGKEQVVNVEQRASLYRTIDRLNAAGLIAVRQTERGSQYPERTVYEVTEAGRETARTWLRAMLAAPKREFPEFPAAVSNAMLLPPAELLEVLEERLRELEKDLAGLDAGLGEEGAMGLPRVTMLETEYLRAVTAAETGWVRSVVDDLRAGRLTWSEEMLAAFDGGDR
;
A
#
# COMPACT_ATOMS: atom_id res chain seq x y z
N MET A 1 6.87 8.55 -30.89
CA MET A 1 7.52 8.25 -29.60
C MET A 1 6.42 8.04 -28.58
N SER A 2 6.32 6.85 -27.97
CA SER A 2 5.29 6.57 -26.95
C SER A 2 5.57 7.42 -25.70
N ALA A 3 4.53 7.91 -25.03
CA ALA A 3 4.69 8.70 -23.81
C ALA A 3 5.46 7.89 -22.75
N PRO A 4 6.38 8.51 -21.99
CA PRO A 4 7.15 7.79 -20.98
C PRO A 4 6.21 7.16 -19.94
N VAL A 5 6.42 5.88 -19.65
CA VAL A 5 5.65 5.17 -18.62
C VAL A 5 5.96 5.81 -17.27
N ARG A 6 4.92 6.24 -16.55
CA ARG A 6 5.06 6.79 -15.21
C ARG A 6 5.26 5.64 -14.21
N SER A 7 6.18 5.84 -13.25
CA SER A 7 6.38 4.93 -12.13
C SER A 7 5.09 4.79 -11.30
N SER A 8 4.75 3.58 -10.89
CA SER A 8 3.75 3.30 -9.86
C SER A 8 4.23 2.13 -8.99
N PRO A 9 3.72 1.97 -7.76
CA PRO A 9 4.04 0.82 -6.91
C PRO A 9 3.81 -0.51 -7.65
N LEU A 10 2.66 -0.64 -8.33
CA LEU A 10 2.34 -1.84 -9.11
C LEU A 10 3.32 -2.08 -10.27
N ALA A 11 3.67 -1.04 -11.02
CA ALA A 11 4.61 -1.18 -12.13
C ALA A 11 6.02 -1.58 -11.66
N LEU A 12 6.50 -1.00 -10.56
CA LEU A 12 7.78 -1.38 -9.95
C LEU A 12 7.75 -2.84 -9.48
N THR A 13 6.69 -3.26 -8.79
CA THR A 13 6.54 -4.64 -8.30
C THR A 13 6.45 -5.66 -9.44
N VAL A 14 5.74 -5.34 -10.53
CA VAL A 14 5.71 -6.20 -11.73
C VAL A 14 7.11 -6.36 -12.32
N LEU A 15 7.87 -5.27 -12.49
CA LEU A 15 9.25 -5.33 -12.99
C LEU A 15 10.16 -6.12 -12.04
N ALA A 16 10.03 -5.93 -10.73
CA ALA A 16 10.81 -6.64 -9.72
C ALA A 16 10.54 -8.15 -9.73
N LEU A 17 9.27 -8.56 -9.83
CA LEU A 17 8.91 -9.98 -9.94
C LEU A 17 9.45 -10.60 -11.23
N LEU A 18 9.32 -9.91 -12.35
CA LEU A 18 9.84 -10.38 -13.64
C LEU A 18 11.37 -10.38 -13.72
N HIS A 19 12.06 -9.60 -12.87
CA HIS A 19 13.50 -9.68 -12.67
C HIS A 19 13.93 -11.01 -12.05
N THR A 20 13.10 -11.60 -11.18
CA THR A 20 13.42 -12.89 -10.56
C THR A 20 13.23 -14.06 -11.52
N ARG A 21 12.14 -14.06 -12.29
CA ARG A 21 11.82 -15.09 -13.28
C ARG A 21 10.71 -14.64 -14.24
N PRO A 22 10.66 -15.21 -15.46
CA PRO A 22 9.54 -14.98 -16.38
C PRO A 22 8.22 -15.52 -15.83
N LEU A 23 7.14 -14.75 -15.96
CA LEU A 23 5.84 -15.03 -15.37
C LEU A 23 4.69 -14.67 -16.31
N HIS A 24 3.62 -15.46 -16.21
CA HIS A 24 2.30 -15.07 -16.72
C HIS A 24 1.61 -14.11 -15.72
N PRO A 25 0.71 -13.19 -16.15
CA PRO A 25 -0.06 -12.30 -15.27
C PRO A 25 -0.68 -12.96 -14.03
N TYR A 26 -1.20 -14.18 -14.18
CA TYR A 26 -1.74 -14.96 -13.04
C TYR A 26 -0.68 -15.32 -12.00
N GLY A 27 0.52 -15.71 -12.45
CA GLY A 27 1.65 -16.00 -11.55
C GLY A 27 2.13 -14.75 -10.82
N ILE A 28 2.11 -13.60 -11.48
CA ILE A 28 2.39 -12.30 -10.85
C ILE A 28 1.36 -12.01 -9.76
N GLN A 29 0.07 -12.11 -10.08
CA GLN A 29 -1.01 -11.87 -9.11
C GLN A 29 -0.91 -12.80 -7.90
N ARG A 30 -0.58 -14.08 -8.14
CA ARG A 30 -0.40 -15.08 -7.10
C ARG A 30 0.78 -14.74 -6.18
N LEU A 31 1.94 -14.40 -6.74
CA LEU A 31 3.13 -14.07 -5.94
C LEU A 31 2.96 -12.79 -5.12
N ILE A 32 2.25 -11.79 -5.66
CA ILE A 32 1.95 -10.56 -4.90
C ILE A 32 1.17 -10.91 -3.63
N LYS A 33 0.17 -11.81 -3.73
CA LYS A 33 -0.59 -12.31 -2.58
C LYS A 33 0.24 -13.18 -1.64
N GLU A 34 1.01 -14.12 -2.19
CA GLU A 34 1.83 -15.04 -1.38
C GLU A 34 2.92 -14.31 -0.59
N TRP A 35 3.41 -13.17 -1.07
CA TRP A 35 4.43 -12.37 -0.41
C TRP A 35 3.85 -11.24 0.46
N GLY A 36 2.54 -11.22 0.70
CA GLY A 36 1.87 -10.20 1.51
C GLY A 36 1.95 -8.79 0.92
N LYS A 37 2.27 -8.66 -0.37
CA LYS A 37 2.50 -7.36 -1.03
C LYS A 37 1.20 -6.61 -1.27
N GLU A 38 0.02 -7.17 -0.98
CA GLU A 38 -1.23 -6.42 -0.93
C GLU A 38 -1.19 -5.23 0.04
N GLN A 39 -0.33 -5.28 1.06
CA GLN A 39 -0.18 -4.18 2.03
C GLN A 39 0.53 -2.95 1.43
N VAL A 40 1.30 -3.13 0.35
CA VAL A 40 2.13 -2.08 -0.26
C VAL A 40 1.78 -1.80 -1.72
N VAL A 41 0.97 -2.66 -2.36
CA VAL A 41 0.50 -2.48 -3.73
C VAL A 41 -0.95 -2.90 -3.86
N ASN A 42 -1.79 -1.97 -4.33
CA ASN A 42 -3.16 -2.30 -4.70
C ASN A 42 -3.18 -3.19 -5.96
N VAL A 43 -3.48 -4.47 -5.76
CA VAL A 43 -3.75 -5.46 -6.81
C VAL A 43 -5.17 -6.03 -6.74
N GLU A 44 -6.03 -5.45 -5.93
CA GLU A 44 -7.41 -5.92 -5.75
C GLU A 44 -8.15 -5.93 -7.09
N GLN A 45 -7.89 -4.93 -7.92
CA GLN A 45 -8.45 -4.85 -9.26
C GLN A 45 -7.56 -5.58 -10.27
N ARG A 46 -7.96 -6.80 -10.65
CA ARG A 46 -7.30 -7.58 -11.72
C ARG A 46 -7.04 -6.75 -12.99
N ALA A 47 -8.00 -5.91 -13.37
CA ALA A 47 -7.87 -5.04 -14.55
C ALA A 47 -6.68 -4.06 -14.47
N SER A 48 -6.29 -3.62 -13.27
CA SER A 48 -5.13 -2.73 -13.07
C SER A 48 -3.80 -3.41 -13.40
N LEU A 49 -3.66 -4.70 -13.05
CA LEU A 49 -2.48 -5.50 -13.35
C LEU A 49 -2.31 -5.70 -14.85
N TYR A 50 -3.37 -6.11 -15.55
CA TYR A 50 -3.31 -6.30 -17.01
C TYR A 50 -2.98 -4.98 -17.72
N ARG A 51 -3.63 -3.87 -17.39
CA ARG A 51 -3.29 -2.55 -17.95
C ARG A 51 -1.84 -2.16 -17.67
N THR A 52 -1.31 -2.50 -16.50
CA THR A 52 0.09 -2.22 -16.15
C THR A 52 1.04 -3.04 -17.02
N ILE A 53 0.78 -4.34 -17.17
CA ILE A 53 1.54 -5.25 -18.05
C ILE A 53 1.52 -4.74 -19.49
N ASP A 54 0.34 -4.39 -20.02
CA ASP A 54 0.20 -3.87 -21.39
C ASP A 54 1.04 -2.60 -21.60
N ARG A 55 1.02 -1.67 -20.63
CA ARG A 55 1.81 -0.44 -20.68
C ARG A 55 3.32 -0.70 -20.61
N LEU A 56 3.75 -1.62 -19.75
CA LEU A 56 5.17 -2.00 -19.64
C LEU A 56 5.66 -2.67 -20.93
N ASN A 57 4.83 -3.53 -21.54
CA ASN A 57 5.15 -4.21 -22.79
C ASN A 57 5.20 -3.23 -23.96
N ALA A 58 4.21 -2.33 -24.09
CA ALA A 58 4.18 -1.29 -25.11
C ALA A 58 5.36 -0.31 -25.02
N ALA A 59 5.96 -0.18 -23.83
CA ALA A 59 7.16 0.63 -23.61
C ALA A 59 8.48 -0.15 -23.74
N GLY A 60 8.43 -1.44 -24.07
CA GLY A 60 9.61 -2.29 -24.21
C GLY A 60 10.34 -2.59 -22.91
N LEU A 61 9.69 -2.37 -21.75
CA LEU A 61 10.26 -2.68 -20.43
C LEU A 61 10.10 -4.16 -20.06
N ILE A 62 9.13 -4.82 -20.67
CA ILE A 62 8.96 -6.27 -20.64
C ILE A 62 8.73 -6.76 -22.07
N ALA A 63 8.97 -8.04 -22.32
CA ALA A 63 8.76 -8.68 -23.61
C ALA A 63 8.06 -10.04 -23.44
N VAL A 64 7.39 -10.49 -24.49
CA VAL A 64 6.84 -11.85 -24.54
C VAL A 64 7.99 -12.84 -24.70
N ARG A 65 8.15 -13.73 -23.72
CA ARG A 65 9.13 -14.81 -23.78
C ARG A 65 8.59 -16.00 -24.58
N GLN A 66 7.37 -16.42 -24.26
CA GLN A 66 6.68 -17.52 -24.92
C GLN A 66 5.17 -17.40 -24.76
N THR A 67 4.43 -17.94 -25.74
CA THR A 67 2.99 -18.16 -25.63
C THR A 67 2.75 -19.66 -25.52
N GLU A 68 2.28 -20.10 -24.36
CA GLU A 68 1.92 -21.50 -24.14
C GLU A 68 0.48 -21.74 -24.63
N ARG A 69 0.33 -22.62 -25.62
CA ARG A 69 -0.98 -23.14 -26.04
C ARG A 69 -1.35 -24.34 -25.18
N GLY A 70 -2.17 -24.12 -24.15
CA GLY A 70 -2.78 -25.21 -23.40
C GLY A 70 -3.86 -25.89 -24.25
N SER A 71 -3.87 -27.23 -24.30
CA SER A 71 -4.89 -28.00 -25.03
C SER A 71 -6.33 -27.87 -24.47
N GLN A 72 -6.51 -27.17 -23.33
CA GLN A 72 -7.80 -27.05 -22.64
C GLN A 72 -8.02 -25.69 -21.94
N TYR A 73 -7.10 -24.72 -22.06
CA TYR A 73 -7.15 -23.41 -21.41
C TYR A 73 -6.69 -22.30 -22.37
N PRO A 74 -7.14 -21.04 -22.18
CA PRO A 74 -6.71 -19.92 -23.03
C PRO A 74 -5.18 -19.79 -23.05
N GLU A 75 -4.66 -19.31 -24.19
CA GLU A 75 -3.23 -19.08 -24.40
C GLU A 75 -2.62 -18.29 -23.23
N ARG A 76 -1.50 -18.79 -22.68
CA ARG A 76 -0.79 -18.14 -21.57
C ARG A 76 0.46 -17.45 -22.11
N THR A 77 0.41 -16.12 -22.18
CA THR A 77 1.57 -15.29 -22.51
C THR A 77 2.46 -15.10 -21.29
N VAL A 78 3.67 -15.66 -21.34
CA VAL A 78 4.70 -15.48 -20.33
C VAL A 78 5.54 -14.26 -20.70
N TYR A 79 5.69 -13.34 -19.77
CA TYR A 79 6.51 -12.15 -19.93
C TYR A 79 7.86 -12.31 -19.23
N GLU A 80 8.87 -11.62 -19.73
CA GLU A 80 10.17 -11.43 -19.10
C GLU A 80 10.57 -9.96 -19.09
N VAL A 81 11.40 -9.55 -18.13
CA VAL A 81 11.90 -8.18 -18.08
C VAL A 81 13.04 -7.97 -19.07
N THR A 82 13.02 -6.86 -19.81
CA THR A 82 14.10 -6.48 -20.72
C THR A 82 15.23 -5.79 -19.97
N GLU A 83 16.38 -5.55 -20.63
CA GLU A 83 17.46 -4.77 -20.03
C GLU A 83 17.01 -3.35 -19.68
N ALA A 84 16.26 -2.71 -20.59
CA ALA A 84 15.66 -1.40 -20.33
C ALA A 84 14.69 -1.44 -19.13
N GLY A 85 13.93 -2.53 -18.97
CA GLY A 85 13.07 -2.75 -17.81
C GLY A 85 13.83 -2.85 -16.49
N ARG A 86 14.99 -3.52 -16.47
CA ARG A 86 15.85 -3.65 -15.29
C ARG A 86 16.39 -2.29 -14.83
N GLU A 87 16.96 -1.53 -15.76
CA GLU A 87 17.47 -0.18 -15.46
C GLU A 87 16.37 0.79 -15.04
N THR A 88 15.19 0.68 -15.66
CA THR A 88 14.03 1.48 -15.30
C THR A 88 13.54 1.14 -13.89
N ALA A 89 13.47 -0.14 -13.53
CA ALA A 89 13.07 -0.56 -12.18
C ALA A 89 14.03 -0.01 -11.12
N ARG A 90 15.35 -0.09 -11.35
CA ARG A 90 16.37 0.49 -10.45
C ARG A 90 16.21 2.00 -10.31
N THR A 91 15.97 2.70 -11.43
CA THR A 91 15.75 4.16 -11.44
C THR A 91 14.50 4.55 -10.65
N TRP A 92 13.38 3.86 -10.88
CA TRP A 92 12.14 4.10 -10.15
C TRP A 92 12.27 3.78 -8.66
N LEU A 93 12.89 2.65 -8.30
CA LEU A 93 13.13 2.27 -6.91
C LEU A 93 13.93 3.36 -6.19
N ARG A 94 15.04 3.82 -6.78
CA ARG A 94 15.86 4.90 -6.21
C ARG A 94 15.05 6.18 -6.02
N ALA A 95 14.24 6.55 -7.01
CA ALA A 95 13.40 7.76 -6.92
C ALA A 95 12.33 7.64 -5.83
N MET A 96 11.68 6.48 -5.71
CA MET A 96 10.64 6.23 -4.71
C MET A 96 11.21 6.19 -3.28
N LEU A 97 12.41 5.65 -3.10
CA LEU A 97 13.09 5.62 -1.80
C LEU A 97 13.66 6.99 -1.40
N ALA A 98 14.15 7.78 -2.36
CA ALA A 98 14.85 9.03 -2.08
C ALA A 98 13.92 10.24 -1.90
N ALA A 99 12.77 10.25 -2.57
CA ALA A 99 11.89 11.40 -2.62
C ALA A 99 10.49 11.05 -2.06
N PRO A 100 10.14 11.55 -0.86
CA PRO A 100 8.79 11.43 -0.34
C PRO A 100 7.79 12.02 -1.33
N LYS A 101 6.78 11.24 -1.72
CA LYS A 101 5.66 11.75 -2.50
C LYS A 101 4.53 12.15 -1.56
N ARG A 102 3.80 13.18 -1.96
CA ARG A 102 2.56 13.53 -1.28
C ARG A 102 1.52 12.47 -1.61
N GLU A 103 1.28 11.61 -0.64
CA GLU A 103 0.17 10.65 -0.67
C GLU A 103 -1.08 11.33 -0.11
N PHE A 104 -2.24 10.79 -0.46
CA PHE A 104 -3.53 11.24 0.05
C PHE A 104 -4.25 10.05 0.69
N PRO A 105 -3.81 9.59 1.88
CA PRO A 105 -4.41 8.44 2.54
C PRO A 105 -5.81 8.80 3.05
N GLU A 106 -6.67 7.79 3.16
CA GLU A 106 -8.07 7.96 3.54
C GLU A 106 -8.24 8.46 4.97
N PHE A 107 -7.46 7.92 5.92
CA PHE A 107 -7.64 8.23 7.34
C PHE A 107 -7.33 9.71 7.69
N PRO A 108 -6.22 10.33 7.26
CA PRO A 108 -6.00 11.76 7.45
C PRO A 108 -7.09 12.64 6.81
N ALA A 109 -7.65 12.22 5.68
CA ALA A 109 -8.78 12.92 5.07
C ALA A 109 -10.04 12.81 5.93
N ALA A 110 -10.33 11.64 6.50
CA ALA A 110 -11.43 11.44 7.44
C ALA A 110 -11.25 12.28 8.72
N VAL A 111 -10.05 12.26 9.31
CA VAL A 111 -9.70 13.08 10.49
C VAL A 111 -9.89 14.57 10.20
N SER A 112 -9.52 15.03 9.00
CA SER A 112 -9.71 16.44 8.59
C SER A 112 -11.18 16.85 8.53
N ASN A 113 -12.11 15.89 8.50
CA ASN A 113 -13.55 16.10 8.45
C ASN A 113 -14.26 15.46 9.66
N ALA A 114 -13.54 15.12 10.73
CA ALA A 114 -14.09 14.39 11.88
C ALA A 114 -15.23 15.13 12.60
N MET A 115 -15.25 16.46 12.50
CA MET A 115 -16.28 17.32 13.09
C MET A 115 -17.67 17.15 12.45
N LEU A 116 -17.78 16.41 11.34
CA LEU A 116 -19.07 15.98 10.79
C LEU A 116 -19.80 14.97 11.69
N LEU A 117 -19.08 14.34 12.63
CA LEU A 117 -19.65 13.45 13.63
C LEU A 117 -19.72 14.16 14.99
N PRO A 118 -20.74 13.88 15.82
CA PRO A 118 -20.71 14.28 17.23
C PRO A 118 -19.60 13.52 17.98
N PRO A 119 -19.05 14.09 19.09
CA PRO A 119 -17.95 13.47 19.82
C PRO A 119 -18.17 12.02 20.25
N ALA A 120 -19.41 11.66 20.62
CA ALA A 120 -19.76 10.30 21.03
C ALA A 120 -19.67 9.30 19.86
N GLU A 121 -20.14 9.68 18.66
CA GLU A 121 -20.06 8.84 17.48
C GLU A 121 -18.60 8.72 16.98
N LEU A 122 -17.84 9.81 17.03
CA LEU A 122 -16.40 9.74 16.71
C LEU A 122 -15.65 8.81 17.66
N LEU A 123 -15.98 8.83 18.95
CA LEU A 123 -15.37 7.94 19.94
C LEU A 123 -15.62 6.47 19.58
N GLU A 124 -16.86 6.09 19.29
CA GLU A 124 -17.22 4.70 18.93
C GLU A 124 -16.43 4.22 17.70
N VAL A 125 -16.38 5.03 16.63
CA VAL A 125 -15.66 4.70 15.39
C VAL A 125 -14.14 4.61 15.61
N LEU A 126 -13.56 5.51 16.41
CA LEU A 126 -12.13 5.47 16.71
C LEU A 126 -11.75 4.31 17.63
N GLU A 127 -12.64 3.88 18.54
CA GLU A 127 -12.44 2.66 19.34
C GLU A 127 -12.45 1.40 18.46
N GLU A 128 -13.32 1.33 17.46
CA GLU A 128 -13.31 0.26 16.45
C GLU A 128 -11.99 0.24 15.67
N ARG A 129 -11.56 1.40 15.16
CA ARG A 129 -10.27 1.52 14.46
C ARG A 129 -9.10 1.10 15.35
N LEU A 130 -9.09 1.52 16.61
CA LEU A 130 -8.03 1.21 17.55
C LEU A 130 -7.86 -0.31 17.73
N ARG A 131 -8.97 -1.06 17.83
CA ARG A 131 -8.94 -2.53 17.94
C ARG A 131 -8.31 -3.19 16.71
N GLU A 132 -8.66 -2.74 15.50
CA GLU A 132 -8.05 -3.28 14.28
C GLU A 132 -6.56 -2.92 14.19
N LEU A 133 -6.17 -1.68 14.53
CA LEU A 133 -4.75 -1.28 14.55
C LEU A 133 -3.92 -2.09 15.56
N GLU A 134 -4.47 -2.37 16.75
CA GLU A 134 -3.80 -3.22 17.75
C GLU A 134 -3.61 -4.66 17.26
N LYS A 135 -4.61 -5.20 16.57
CA LYS A 135 -4.53 -6.53 15.95
C LYS A 135 -3.50 -6.57 14.82
N ASP A 136 -3.48 -5.57 13.96
CA ASP A 136 -2.49 -5.45 12.87
C ASP A 136 -1.08 -5.34 13.44
N LEU A 137 -0.89 -4.52 14.48
CA LEU A 137 0.39 -4.37 15.17
C LEU A 137 0.87 -5.70 15.76
N ALA A 138 -0.02 -6.46 16.42
CA ALA A 138 0.30 -7.77 16.96
C ALA A 138 0.69 -8.77 15.85
N GLY A 139 0.02 -8.72 14.69
CA GLY A 139 0.36 -9.54 13.52
C GLY A 139 1.75 -9.22 12.96
N LEU A 140 2.09 -7.93 12.86
CA LEU A 140 3.41 -7.48 12.41
C LEU A 140 4.52 -7.86 13.41
N ASP A 141 4.27 -7.72 14.71
CA ASP A 141 5.20 -8.14 15.76
C ASP A 141 5.46 -9.66 15.73
N ALA A 142 4.42 -10.47 15.50
CA ALA A 142 4.56 -11.92 15.33
C ALA A 142 5.39 -12.28 14.10
N GLY A 143 5.11 -11.66 12.94
CA GLY A 143 5.86 -11.88 11.71
C GLY A 143 7.35 -11.54 11.84
N LEU A 144 7.68 -10.40 12.45
CA LEU A 144 9.07 -10.01 12.73
C LEU A 144 9.77 -11.02 13.67
N GLY A 145 9.05 -11.56 14.65
CA GLY A 145 9.54 -12.61 15.55
C GLY A 145 9.87 -13.90 14.82
N GLU A 146 9.00 -14.36 13.93
CA GLU A 146 9.20 -15.58 13.12
C GLU A 146 10.36 -15.43 12.13
N GLU A 147 10.42 -14.30 11.40
CA GLU A 147 11.49 -13.98 10.46
C GLU A 147 12.86 -13.91 11.15
N GLY A 148 12.91 -13.30 12.34
CA GLY A 148 14.10 -13.24 13.18
C GLY A 148 14.54 -14.63 13.66
N ALA A 149 13.60 -15.48 14.07
CA ALA A 149 13.88 -16.86 14.49
C ALA A 149 14.40 -17.74 13.35
N MET A 150 13.99 -17.48 12.11
CA MET A 150 14.51 -18.14 10.91
C MET A 150 15.91 -17.65 10.48
N GLY A 151 16.46 -16.62 11.14
CA GLY A 151 17.77 -16.07 10.82
C GLY A 151 17.84 -15.37 9.47
N LEU A 152 16.71 -14.85 8.98
CA LEU A 152 16.67 -14.14 7.71
C LEU A 152 17.47 -12.83 7.79
N PRO A 153 18.18 -12.42 6.72
CA PRO A 153 18.87 -11.14 6.69
C PRO A 153 17.89 -9.98 6.88
N ARG A 154 18.18 -9.04 7.79
CA ARG A 154 17.32 -7.88 8.09
C ARG A 154 16.77 -7.14 6.86
N VAL A 155 17.53 -7.06 5.77
CA VAL A 155 17.09 -6.42 4.52
C VAL A 155 15.76 -6.99 3.99
N THR A 156 15.46 -8.27 4.27
CA THR A 156 14.18 -8.90 3.87
C THR A 156 13.02 -8.49 4.77
N MET A 157 13.30 -7.97 5.96
CA MET A 157 12.32 -7.58 6.98
C MET A 157 12.03 -6.07 7.00
N LEU A 158 12.78 -5.26 6.25
CA LEU A 158 12.68 -3.79 6.29
C LEU A 158 11.27 -3.27 5.99
N GLU A 159 10.53 -3.95 5.12
CA GLU A 159 9.14 -3.60 4.81
C GLU A 159 8.24 -3.80 6.04
N THR A 160 8.32 -4.97 6.68
CA THR A 160 7.58 -5.30 7.91
C THR A 160 7.97 -4.37 9.06
N GLU A 161 9.27 -4.07 9.22
CA GLU A 161 9.77 -3.10 10.22
C GLU A 161 9.15 -1.71 10.01
N TYR A 162 9.09 -1.24 8.75
CA TYR A 162 8.51 0.06 8.41
C TYR A 162 7.01 0.10 8.69
N LEU A 163 6.25 -0.90 8.22
CA LEU A 163 4.81 -0.99 8.46
C LEU A 163 4.51 -1.01 9.96
N ARG A 164 5.25 -1.81 10.72
CA ARG A 164 5.13 -1.89 12.18
C ARG A 164 5.39 -0.55 12.86
N ALA A 165 6.39 0.20 12.41
CA ALA A 165 6.69 1.53 12.94
C ALA A 165 5.56 2.54 12.67
N VAL A 166 5.02 2.56 11.45
CA VAL A 166 3.91 3.45 11.07
C VAL A 166 2.63 3.08 11.81
N THR A 167 2.27 1.80 11.83
CA THR A 167 1.08 1.31 12.55
C THR A 167 1.17 1.64 14.03
N ALA A 168 2.32 1.40 14.69
CA ALA A 168 2.49 1.73 16.10
C ALA A 168 2.33 3.23 16.38
N ALA A 169 2.84 4.09 15.50
CA ALA A 169 2.67 5.54 15.62
C ALA A 169 1.20 5.94 15.50
N GLU A 170 0.48 5.38 14.52
CA GLU A 170 -0.95 5.63 14.36
C GLU A 170 -1.76 5.10 15.56
N THR A 171 -1.51 3.87 16.01
CA THR A 171 -2.15 3.28 17.20
C THR A 171 -1.97 4.18 18.42
N GLY A 172 -0.75 4.69 18.64
CA GLY A 172 -0.44 5.59 19.75
C GLY A 172 -1.23 6.90 19.67
N TRP A 173 -1.31 7.49 18.47
CA TRP A 173 -2.07 8.71 18.25
C TRP A 173 -3.58 8.50 18.43
N VAL A 174 -4.17 7.49 17.78
CA VAL A 174 -5.60 7.17 17.90
C VAL A 174 -6.00 6.91 19.35
N ARG A 175 -5.17 6.15 20.09
CA ARG A 175 -5.40 5.90 21.51
C ARG A 175 -5.47 7.19 22.32
N SER A 176 -4.56 8.14 22.07
CA SER A 176 -4.55 9.43 22.76
C SER A 176 -5.83 10.24 22.51
N VAL A 177 -6.33 10.23 21.27
CA VAL A 177 -7.58 10.92 20.89
C VAL A 177 -8.79 10.25 21.54
N VAL A 178 -8.86 8.92 21.54
CA VAL A 178 -9.89 8.14 22.23
C VAL A 178 -9.89 8.46 23.73
N ASP A 179 -8.73 8.52 24.36
CA ASP A 179 -8.61 8.84 25.79
C ASP A 179 -9.06 10.27 26.10
N ASP A 180 -8.79 11.23 25.21
CA ASP A 180 -9.26 12.62 25.34
C ASP A 180 -10.78 12.74 25.15
N LEU A 181 -11.37 12.04 24.17
CA LEU A 181 -12.82 11.97 23.95
C LEU A 181 -13.52 11.33 25.16
N ARG A 182 -13.02 10.18 25.63
CA ARG A 182 -13.59 9.46 26.77
C ARG A 182 -13.53 10.28 28.06
N ALA A 183 -12.47 11.05 28.25
CA ALA A 183 -12.31 11.93 29.40
C ALA A 183 -13.04 13.28 29.25
N GLY A 184 -13.65 13.56 28.10
CA GLY A 184 -14.28 14.85 27.80
C GLY A 184 -13.30 16.00 27.64
N ARG A 185 -11.99 15.74 27.50
CA ARG A 185 -10.96 16.75 27.22
C ARG A 185 -11.02 17.23 25.77
N LEU A 186 -11.51 16.37 24.88
CA LEU A 186 -11.81 16.69 23.49
C LEU A 186 -13.33 16.60 23.28
N THR A 187 -13.97 17.72 22.94
CA THR A 187 -15.41 17.80 22.69
C THR A 187 -15.75 19.04 21.88
N TRP A 188 -16.92 19.06 21.25
CA TRP A 188 -17.48 20.21 20.54
C TRP A 188 -19.01 20.07 20.47
N SER A 189 -19.69 21.17 20.15
CA SER A 189 -21.12 21.20 19.81
C SER A 189 -21.32 21.92 18.47
N GLU A 190 -22.46 21.69 17.82
CA GLU A 190 -22.81 22.42 16.59
C GLU A 190 -22.78 23.94 16.80
N GLU A 191 -23.26 24.42 17.95
CA GLU A 191 -23.22 25.83 18.33
C GLU A 191 -21.79 26.36 18.46
N MET A 192 -20.89 25.57 19.05
CA MET A 192 -19.47 25.93 19.18
C MET A 192 -18.82 26.06 17.79
N LEU A 193 -19.08 25.11 16.89
CA LEU A 193 -18.53 25.12 15.53
C LEU A 193 -19.10 26.28 14.69
N ALA A 194 -20.42 26.52 14.76
CA ALA A 194 -21.07 27.63 14.06
C ALA A 194 -20.54 29.00 14.50
N ALA A 195 -20.16 29.15 15.77
CA ALA A 195 -19.53 30.36 16.28
C ALA A 195 -18.13 30.63 15.68
N PHE A 196 -17.40 29.59 15.27
CA PHE A 196 -16.12 29.73 14.56
C PHE A 196 -16.28 30.07 13.07
N ASP A 197 -17.37 29.61 12.44
CA ASP A 197 -17.68 29.94 11.04
C ASP A 197 -18.25 31.37 10.88
N GLY A 198 -18.88 31.90 11.93
CA GLY A 198 -19.51 33.23 11.94
C GLY A 198 -18.61 34.39 12.39
N GLY A 199 -17.37 34.12 12.82
CA GLY A 199 -16.40 35.15 13.23
C GLY A 199 -15.50 35.59 12.09
N ASP A 200 -15.82 36.74 11.49
CA ASP A 200 -15.01 37.57 10.56
C ASP A 200 -14.12 36.83 9.53
N ARG A 201 -14.65 36.72 8.30
CA ARG A 201 -13.85 36.82 7.07
C ARG A 201 -13.95 38.23 6.50
#